data_AF-A0A932TE43-F1
#
_entry.id   AF-A0A932TE43-F1
#
_cell.length_a   1.000
_cell.length_b   1.000
_cell.length_c   1.000
_cell.angle_alpha   90.00
_cell.angle_beta   90.00
_cell.angle_gamma   90.00
#
_symmetry.space_group_name_H-M   'P 1'
#
loop_
_entity.id
_entity.type
_entity.pdbx_description
1 polymer ?
#
loop_
_entity_poly.entity_id
_entity_poly.type
_entity_poly.pdbx_seq_one_letter_code
_entity_poly.pdbx_strand_id
1 'polypeptide(L)' 'MADFEEASLKPYTRKHLTPPQVATLYQQALQQLEATVVNAWLNYVLNPHDESARAAYEQAAARLKTLEEDRERCLPSE' A
#
# COMPACT_ATOMS: atom_id res chain seq x y z
N MET A 1 4.60 -23.26 1.32
CA MET A 1 4.40 -21.88 1.79
C MET A 1 4.47 -21.02 0.55
N ALA A 2 3.41 -20.29 0.22
CA ALA A 2 3.41 -19.45 -0.98
C ALA A 2 4.41 -18.32 -0.76
N ASP A 3 5.47 -18.32 -1.57
CA ASP A 3 6.23 -17.13 -1.91
C ASP A 3 5.22 -16.01 -2.18
N PHE A 4 5.10 -15.08 -1.25
CA PHE A 4 4.62 -13.75 -1.58
C PHE A 4 5.75 -13.11 -2.41
N GLU A 5 5.93 -13.61 -3.64
CA GLU A 5 6.51 -12.80 -4.69
C GLU A 5 5.83 -11.46 -4.58
N GLU A 6 6.66 -10.43 -4.46
CA GLU A 6 6.34 -9.03 -4.57
C GLU A 6 5.53 -8.87 -5.86
N ALA A 7 4.22 -9.12 -5.78
CA ALA A 7 3.29 -9.10 -6.88
C ALA A 7 3.05 -7.64 -7.22
N SER A 8 4.10 -7.01 -7.72
CA SER A 8 4.02 -5.69 -8.31
C SER A 8 2.94 -5.81 -9.37
N LEU A 9 1.91 -4.96 -9.25
CA LEU A 9 0.77 -4.90 -10.18
C LEU A 9 1.21 -4.54 -11.62
N LYS A 10 2.52 -4.36 -11.85
CA LYS A 10 3.17 -3.99 -13.11
C LYS A 10 2.78 -4.84 -14.33
N PRO A 11 2.75 -6.19 -14.29
CA PRO A 11 2.40 -6.97 -15.49
C PRO A 11 0.92 -6.89 -15.86
N TYR A 12 0.04 -6.79 -14.85
CA TYR A 12 -1.41 -6.90 -15.03
C TYR A 12 -2.04 -5.57 -15.45
N THR A 13 -1.58 -4.46 -14.86
CA THR A 13 -2.15 -3.13 -15.12
C THR A 13 -1.90 -2.66 -16.56
N ARG A 14 -0.71 -2.87 -17.13
CA ARG A 14 -0.40 -2.40 -18.49
C ARG A 14 -1.01 -3.22 -19.63
N LYS A 15 -1.30 -4.51 -19.40
CA LYS A 15 -1.85 -5.40 -20.46
C LYS A 15 -3.37 -5.39 -20.55
N HIS A 16 -4.07 -5.06 -19.45
CA HIS A 16 -5.51 -5.28 -19.35
C HIS A 16 -6.31 -4.07 -18.89
N LEU A 17 -5.66 -3.01 -18.38
CA LEU A 17 -6.35 -1.84 -17.84
C LEU A 17 -5.95 -0.57 -18.60
N THR A 18 -6.93 0.30 -18.83
CA THR A 18 -6.68 1.63 -19.39
C THR A 18 -6.05 2.55 -18.34
N PRO A 19 -5.32 3.61 -18.73
CA PRO A 19 -4.75 4.57 -17.78
C PRO A 19 -5.71 5.07 -16.68
N PRO A 20 -6.98 5.44 -16.96
CA PRO A 20 -7.93 5.85 -15.90
C PRO A 20 -8.35 4.69 -14.97
N GLN A 21 -8.40 3.45 -15.47
CA GLN A 21 -8.68 2.28 -14.62
C GLN A 21 -7.50 1.97 -13.69
N VAL A 22 -6.28 2.10 -14.20
CA VAL A 22 -5.06 1.97 -13.39
C VAL A 22 -5.02 3.06 -12.31
N ALA A 23 -5.35 4.31 -12.65
CA ALA A 23 -5.43 5.40 -11.69
C ALA A 23 -6.48 5.15 -10.59
N THR A 24 -7.68 4.69 -10.98
CA THR A 24 -8.74 4.33 -10.04
C THR A 24 -8.31 3.20 -9.11
N LEU A 25 -7.63 2.18 -9.64
CA LEU A 25 -7.17 1.04 -8.86
C LEU A 25 -6.11 1.43 -7.83
N TYR A 26 -5.12 2.24 -8.24
CA TYR A 26 -4.13 2.77 -7.30
C TYR A 26 -4.77 3.68 -6.25
N GLN A 27 -5.74 4.52 -6.63
CA GLN A 27 -6.46 5.37 -5.69
C GLN A 27 -7.24 4.54 -4.65
N GLN A 28 -7.94 3.48 -5.08
CA GLN A 28 -8.64 2.57 -4.16
C GLN A 28 -7.66 1.83 -3.23
N ALA A 29 -6.55 1.33 -3.77
CA ALA A 29 -5.53 0.63 -3.00
C ALA A 29 -4.89 1.56 -1.95
N LEU A 30 -4.56 2.80 -2.33
CA LEU A 30 -4.03 3.82 -1.41
C LEU A 30 -5.03 4.13 -0.30
N GLN A 31 -6.29 4.38 -0.64
CA GLN A 31 -7.32 4.71 0.35
C GLN A 31 -7.54 3.58 1.37
N GLN A 32 -7.55 2.31 0.94
CA GLN A 32 -7.67 1.16 1.84
C GLN A 32 -6.43 1.02 2.74
N LEU A 33 -5.26 1.27 2.19
CA LEU A 33 -4.00 1.13 2.91
C LEU A 33 -3.78 2.28 3.90
N GLU A 34 -4.16 3.51 3.56
CA GLU A 34 -4.20 4.66 4.47
C GLU A 34 -5.09 4.36 5.68
N ALA A 35 -6.30 3.84 5.48
CA ALA A 35 -7.17 3.45 6.58
C ALA A 35 -6.52 2.39 7.48
N THR A 36 -5.79 1.44 6.89
CA THR A 36 -5.04 0.41 7.63
C THR A 36 -3.89 1.02 8.44
N VAL A 37 -3.12 1.94 7.85
CA VAL A 37 -2.02 2.65 8.52
C VAL A 37 -2.54 3.48 9.69
N VAL A 38 -3.63 4.24 9.49
CA VAL A 38 -4.24 5.06 10.56
C VAL A 38 -4.70 4.18 11.71
N ASN A 39 -5.34 3.05 11.45
CA ASN A 39 -5.76 2.12 12.50
C ASN A 39 -4.57 1.50 13.24
N ALA A 40 -3.54 1.06 12.51
CA ALA A 40 -2.32 0.53 13.12
C ALA A 40 -1.58 1.59 13.96
N TRP A 41 -1.56 2.84 13.50
CA TRP A 41 -1.01 3.98 14.24
C TRP A 41 -1.81 4.24 15.53
N LEU A 42 -3.15 4.27 15.45
CA LEU A 42 -4.01 4.42 16.63
C LEU A 42 -3.74 3.31 17.66
N ASN A 43 -3.65 2.06 17.20
CA ASN A 43 -3.35 0.94 18.10
C ASN A 43 -1.97 1.07 18.74
N TYR A 44 -0.95 1.49 17.98
CA TYR A 44 0.39 1.74 18.51
C TYR A 44 0.40 2.88 19.54
N VAL A 45 -0.31 3.99 19.29
CA VAL A 45 -0.41 5.11 20.23
C VAL A 45 -1.12 4.70 21.51
N LEU A 46 -2.17 3.88 21.41
CA LEU A 46 -2.90 3.37 22.58
C LEU A 46 -2.11 2.30 23.35
N ASN A 47 -1.26 1.53 22.66
CA ASN A 47 -0.47 0.43 23.22
C ASN A 47 1.02 0.57 22.85
N PRO A 48 1.72 1.61 23.35
CA PRO A 48 3.09 1.93 22.91
C PRO A 48 4.14 0.90 23.38
N HIS A 49 3.80 0.07 24.37
CA HIS A 49 4.65 -1.00 24.87
C HIS A 49 4.44 -2.34 24.13
N ASP A 50 3.43 -2.41 23.25
CA ASP A 50 3.15 -3.61 22.46
C ASP A 50 4.00 -3.61 21.19
N GLU A 51 5.02 -4.48 21.17
CA GLU A 51 5.91 -4.65 20.02
C GLU A 51 5.15 -5.09 18.76
N SER A 52 4.02 -5.78 18.90
CA SER A 52 3.19 -6.20 17.77
C SER A 52 2.44 -5.02 17.14
N ALA A 53 1.98 -4.07 17.96
CA ALA A 53 1.33 -2.85 17.48
C ALA A 53 2.32 -1.94 16.73
N ARG A 54 3.55 -1.83 17.25
CA ARG A 54 4.64 -1.14 16.58
C ARG A 54 4.99 -1.80 15.24
N ALA A 55 5.19 -3.12 15.22
CA ALA A 55 5.51 -3.85 14.00
C ALA A 55 4.39 -3.75 12.95
N ALA A 56 3.12 -3.80 13.37
CA ALA A 56 1.98 -3.63 12.48
C ALA A 56 1.95 -2.23 11.85
N TYR A 57 2.24 -1.18 12.62
CA TYR A 57 2.34 0.18 12.10
C TYR A 57 3.51 0.32 11.12
N GLU A 58 4.71 -0.13 11.49
CA GLU A 58 5.90 -0.06 10.62
C GLU A 58 5.68 -0.82 9.30
N GLN A 59 5.07 -2.00 9.34
CA GLN A 59 4.76 -2.79 8.16
C GLN A 59 3.70 -2.10 7.27
N ALA A 60 2.64 -1.55 7.86
CA ALA A 60 1.60 -0.84 7.12
C ALA A 60 2.17 0.42 6.45
N ALA A 61 2.99 1.21 7.17
CA ALA A 61 3.63 2.40 6.66
C ALA A 61 4.61 2.09 5.51
N ALA A 62 5.40 1.03 5.64
CA ALA A 62 6.31 0.58 4.58
C ALA A 62 5.54 0.21 3.30
N ARG A 63 4.42 -0.52 3.44
CA ARG A 63 3.56 -0.87 2.29
C ARG A 63 2.95 0.35 1.63
N LEU A 64 2.51 1.35 2.41
CA LEU A 64 1.97 2.60 1.85
C LEU A 64 3.00 3.29 0.98
N LYS A 65 4.22 3.43 1.49
CA LYS A 65 5.34 4.03 0.75
C LYS A 65 5.64 3.27 -0.55
N THR A 66 5.72 1.94 -0.50
CA THR A 66 5.93 1.12 -1.71
C THR A 66 4.83 1.33 -2.74
N LEU A 67 3.57 1.44 -2.31
CA LEU A 67 2.44 1.66 -3.21
C LEU A 67 2.45 3.07 -3.84
N GLU A 68 2.85 4.08 -3.08
CA GLU A 68 3.04 5.46 -3.58
C GLU A 68 4.17 5.51 -4.63
N GLU A 69 5.33 4.92 -4.33
CA GLU A 69 6.46 4.84 -5.27
C GLU A 69 6.09 4.07 -6.55
N ASP A 70 5.35 2.96 -6.44
CA ASP A 70 4.88 2.21 -7.62
C ASP A 70 3.81 2.99 -8.40
N ARG A 71 2.95 3.76 -7.74
CA ARG A 71 2.01 4.68 -8.42
C ARG A 71 2.77 5.74 -9.22
N GLU A 72 3.75 6.42 -8.63
CA GLU A 72 4.54 7.45 -9.33
C GLU A 72 5.27 6.88 -10.56
N ARG A 73 5.77 5.65 -10.46
CA ARG A 73 6.40 4.95 -11.60
C ARG A 73 5.40 4.56 -12.69
N CYS A 74 4.18 4.19 -12.31
CA CYS A 74 3.15 3.71 -13.24
C CYS A 74 2.33 4.84 -13.87
N LEU A 75 2.12 5.92 -13.13
CA LEU A 75 1.34 7.10 -13.48
C LEU A 75 2.14 8.33 -13.06
N PRO A 76 3.24 8.65 -13.76
CA PRO A 76 3.98 9.88 -13.48
C PRO A 76 3.00 11.04 -13.63
N SER A 77 2.78 11.79 -12.55
CA SER A 77 1.99 13.01 -12.60
C SER A 77 2.61 13.92 -13.65
N GLU A 78 1.83 14.25 -14.69
CA GLU A 78 2.19 15.26 -15.71
C GLU A 78 2.41 16.64 -15.08
#